data_AF-A0A1H7T317-F1
#
_entry.id   AF-A0A1H7T317-F1
#
_cell.length_a   1.000
_cell.length_b   1.000
_cell.length_c   1.000
_cell.angle_alpha   90.00
_cell.angle_beta   90.00
_cell.angle_gamma   90.00
#
_symmetry.space_group_name_H-M   'P 1'
#
loop_
_entity.id
_entity.type
_entity.pdbx_description
1 polymer ?
#
loop_
_entity_poly.entity_id
_entity_poly.type
_entity_poly.pdbx_seq_one_letter_code
_entity_poly.pdbx_strand_id
1 'polypeptide(L)'
;MTEAAAPKRARPEPIMELDLGGNGGLLAPSDLAELQRWIDTEVQFWAWLPLRNFGQASAAAIEAYSYLDEAQSHVDAAISKSGSQTSEWIASQLETVKAHLTSAFISRRLPHSSTPIGKRVHAFMKGAGDEAASYYLLPFLDNLNQLQAHSYAPSTLQGWHGAVAGQIDRHNLMRTLEKGRADAAEQAVEHLRQKTEALLGEKGRAIEQLHRAYEVTEDLAGTLITRHEGAFDEAQAGRHAAFEELQTEHTTSMETIRQTFIDGMAMRAPATYWTTKRSQHAAAKAMFAWITFLGIAAALLALCGAVGLMLHDLPATAAHPPAWQIAVLALGGLLVIWALRLIVRMYLSHIHLERDADERVVMVQTYLALLEAKALDSNEHRQLILNALFRPASDGIVKDEALPFSVAEVLTRSGKS
;
A
#
# COMPACT_ATOMS: atom_id res chain seq x y z
N MET A 1 -60.36 -12.93 80.18
CA MET A 1 -59.67 -13.11 81.47
C MET A 1 -58.32 -12.46 81.32
N THR A 2 -58.20 -11.22 81.77
CA THR A 2 -56.99 -10.41 81.62
C THR A 2 -56.28 -10.46 82.96
N GLU A 3 -55.10 -11.07 82.96
CA GLU A 3 -54.27 -11.34 84.13
C GLU A 3 -53.80 -10.02 84.76
N ALA A 4 -54.28 -9.75 85.98
CA ALA A 4 -53.91 -8.57 86.75
C ALA A 4 -52.52 -8.79 87.36
N ALA A 5 -51.50 -8.14 86.79
CA ALA A 5 -50.17 -8.08 87.37
C ALA A 5 -50.19 -7.25 88.68
N ALA A 6 -49.77 -7.86 89.78
CA ALA A 6 -49.66 -7.21 91.08
C ALA A 6 -48.70 -5.99 91.04
N PRO A 7 -48.96 -4.91 91.81
CA PRO A 7 -48.11 -3.74 91.83
C PRO A 7 -46.74 -4.05 92.44
N LYS A 8 -45.67 -3.70 91.70
CA LYS A 8 -44.29 -3.70 92.19
C LYS A 8 -44.21 -2.77 93.42
N ARG A 9 -43.76 -3.31 94.57
CA ARG A 9 -43.51 -2.53 95.80
C ARG A 9 -42.59 -1.34 95.46
N ALA A 10 -42.95 -0.14 95.90
CA ALA A 10 -42.13 1.05 95.77
C ALA A 10 -40.78 0.82 96.46
N ARG A 11 -39.67 1.21 95.81
CA ARG A 11 -38.34 1.15 96.43
C ARG A 11 -38.30 2.12 97.61
N PRO A 12 -37.61 1.78 98.71
CA PRO A 12 -37.43 2.71 99.83
C PRO A 12 -36.70 3.98 99.36
N GLU A 13 -36.92 5.10 100.08
CA GLU A 13 -36.22 6.36 99.80
C GLU A 13 -34.69 6.14 99.90
N PRO A 14 -33.91 6.70 98.96
CA PRO A 14 -32.48 6.48 98.92
C PRO A 14 -31.80 7.10 100.15
N ILE A 15 -30.81 6.40 100.69
CA ILE A 15 -30.04 6.86 101.86
C ILE A 15 -29.04 7.97 101.50
N MET A 16 -28.70 8.09 100.21
CA MET A 16 -27.88 9.17 99.65
C MET A 16 -28.08 9.26 98.13
N GLU A 17 -27.79 10.43 97.55
CA GLU A 17 -27.79 10.63 96.09
C GLU A 17 -26.50 11.35 95.64
N LEU A 18 -25.89 10.86 94.57
CA LEU A 18 -24.71 11.43 93.93
C LEU A 18 -24.78 11.29 92.41
N ASP A 19 -24.75 12.41 91.67
CA ASP A 19 -24.75 12.40 90.21
C ASP A 19 -23.32 12.41 89.65
N LEU A 20 -22.93 11.33 88.97
CA LEU A 20 -21.65 11.18 88.29
C LEU A 20 -21.72 11.59 86.81
N GLY A 21 -22.88 12.03 86.31
CA GLY A 21 -23.09 12.46 84.93
C GLY A 21 -22.70 11.41 83.90
N GLY A 22 -21.94 11.80 82.87
CA GLY A 22 -21.43 10.89 81.83
C GLY A 22 -20.41 9.85 82.34
N ASN A 23 -19.98 9.95 83.61
CA ASN A 23 -18.98 9.11 84.24
C ASN A 23 -19.58 8.08 85.21
N GLY A 24 -20.79 7.57 84.95
CA GLY A 24 -21.41 6.54 85.79
C GLY A 24 -22.90 6.74 86.09
N GLY A 25 -23.46 7.92 85.77
CA GLY A 25 -24.87 8.24 86.02
C GLY A 25 -25.18 8.57 87.49
N LEU A 26 -26.44 8.47 87.86
CA LEU A 26 -26.91 8.77 89.23
C LEU A 26 -26.75 7.55 90.15
N LEU A 27 -26.00 7.71 91.23
CA LEU A 27 -25.90 6.76 92.35
C LEU A 27 -26.94 7.13 93.41
N ALA A 28 -27.90 6.24 93.66
CA ALA A 28 -28.96 6.42 94.65
C ALA A 28 -29.27 5.08 95.38
N PRO A 29 -28.40 4.61 96.29
CA PRO A 29 -28.59 3.35 97.01
C PRO A 29 -29.76 3.44 97.99
N SER A 30 -30.51 2.34 98.12
CA SER A 30 -31.70 2.23 98.97
C SER A 30 -31.37 1.72 100.38
N ASP A 31 -30.19 1.12 100.57
CA ASP A 31 -29.68 0.65 101.86
C ASP A 31 -28.13 0.66 101.88
N LEU A 32 -27.55 0.51 103.08
CA LEU A 32 -26.09 0.52 103.28
C LEU A 32 -25.40 -0.66 102.56
N ALA A 33 -26.08 -1.78 102.37
CA ALA A 33 -25.52 -2.97 101.72
C ALA A 33 -25.48 -2.83 100.18
N GLU A 34 -26.40 -2.08 99.59
CA GLU A 34 -26.39 -1.68 98.19
C GLU A 34 -25.26 -0.68 97.93
N LEU A 35 -25.07 0.30 98.83
CA LEU A 35 -23.94 1.23 98.76
C LEU A 35 -22.60 0.48 98.88
N GLN A 36 -22.45 -0.42 99.86
CA GLN A 36 -21.22 -1.21 100.04
C GLN A 36 -20.90 -2.03 98.78
N ARG A 37 -21.86 -2.78 98.25
CA ARG A 37 -21.66 -3.58 97.02
C ARG A 37 -21.25 -2.75 95.82
N TRP A 38 -21.79 -1.53 95.70
CA TRP A 38 -21.40 -0.62 94.62
C TRP A 38 -19.96 -0.14 94.79
N ILE A 39 -19.58 0.31 95.99
CA ILE A 39 -18.19 0.72 96.28
C ILE A 39 -17.23 -0.46 96.11
N ASP A 40 -17.58 -1.65 96.59
CA ASP A 40 -16.79 -2.88 96.45
C ASP A 40 -16.48 -3.18 94.98
N THR A 41 -17.45 -2.97 94.09
CA THR A 41 -17.27 -3.20 92.66
C THR A 41 -16.21 -2.26 92.08
N GLU A 42 -16.26 -0.97 92.43
CA GLU A 42 -15.29 0.02 91.96
C GLU A 42 -13.91 -0.18 92.61
N VAL A 43 -13.85 -0.47 93.91
CA VAL A 43 -12.60 -0.78 94.60
C VAL A 43 -11.94 -2.01 94.00
N GLN A 44 -12.69 -3.10 93.79
CA GLN A 44 -12.15 -4.32 93.17
C GLN A 44 -11.66 -4.09 91.74
N PHE A 45 -12.38 -3.26 90.97
CA PHE A 45 -11.98 -2.95 89.60
C PHE A 45 -10.66 -2.18 89.52
N TRP A 46 -10.40 -1.30 90.50
CA TRP A 46 -9.23 -0.42 90.55
C TRP A 46 -8.12 -0.89 91.50
N ALA A 47 -8.29 -2.03 92.19
CA ALA A 47 -7.36 -2.57 93.17
C ALA A 47 -5.93 -2.82 92.65
N TRP A 48 -5.74 -2.84 91.33
CA TRP A 48 -4.43 -2.97 90.70
C TRP A 48 -3.59 -1.69 90.74
N LEU A 49 -4.22 -0.51 90.85
CA LEU A 49 -3.55 0.79 90.86
C LEU A 49 -2.50 0.95 91.98
N PRO A 50 -2.81 0.64 93.26
CA PRO A 50 -1.83 0.78 94.35
C PRO A 50 -0.73 -0.28 94.33
N LEU A 51 -0.84 -1.36 93.54
CA LEU A 51 0.11 -2.49 93.59
C LEU A 51 1.49 -2.11 93.03
N ARG A 52 1.55 -1.16 92.09
CA ARG A 52 2.79 -0.75 91.42
C ARG A 52 2.80 0.75 91.18
N ASN A 53 3.93 1.38 91.48
CA ASN A 53 4.13 2.80 91.28
C ASN A 53 5.02 3.04 90.05
N PHE A 54 4.42 3.65 89.02
CA PHE A 54 5.03 4.05 87.76
C PHE A 54 5.28 5.56 87.69
N GLY A 55 5.52 6.19 88.86
CA GLY A 55 5.77 7.61 88.98
C GLY A 55 4.47 8.42 88.94
N GLN A 56 4.49 9.57 88.27
CA GLN A 56 3.36 10.49 88.26
C GLN A 56 2.12 9.95 87.53
N ALA A 57 2.31 9.03 86.57
CA ALA A 57 1.22 8.40 85.82
C ALA A 57 0.32 7.54 86.73
N SER A 58 0.91 6.77 87.65
CA SER A 58 0.16 6.03 88.64
C SER A 58 -0.19 6.87 89.86
N ALA A 59 0.60 7.87 90.24
CA ALA A 59 0.36 8.67 91.45
C ALA A 59 -1.01 9.36 91.44
N ALA A 60 -1.41 9.97 90.32
CA ALA A 60 -2.72 10.61 90.22
C ALA A 60 -3.89 9.60 90.28
N ALA A 61 -3.69 8.41 89.72
CA ALA A 61 -4.68 7.34 89.75
C ALA A 61 -4.77 6.67 91.13
N ILE A 62 -3.62 6.48 91.81
CA ILE A 62 -3.52 5.96 93.18
C ILE A 62 -4.18 6.92 94.16
N GLU A 63 -4.00 8.24 94.00
CA GLU A 63 -4.67 9.25 94.80
C GLU A 63 -6.19 9.25 94.56
N ALA A 64 -6.64 9.07 93.33
CA ALA A 64 -8.07 8.91 93.05
C ALA A 64 -8.64 7.62 93.68
N TYR A 65 -7.86 6.53 93.65
CA TYR A 65 -8.21 5.27 94.28
C TYR A 65 -8.25 5.36 95.81
N SER A 66 -7.35 6.11 96.45
CA SER A 66 -7.34 6.21 97.92
C SER A 66 -8.63 6.81 98.46
N TYR A 67 -9.26 7.74 97.73
CA TYR A 67 -10.59 8.22 98.09
C TYR A 67 -11.66 7.12 98.00
N LEU A 68 -11.57 6.17 97.06
CA LEU A 68 -12.50 5.02 97.01
C LEU A 68 -12.28 4.07 98.18
N ASP A 69 -11.04 3.81 98.53
CA ASP A 69 -10.65 2.96 99.66
C ASP A 69 -11.12 3.58 101.00
N GLU A 70 -10.94 4.89 101.17
CA GLU A 70 -11.46 5.66 102.32
C GLU A 70 -13.00 5.62 102.38
N ALA A 71 -13.68 5.77 101.23
CA ALA A 71 -15.13 5.64 101.16
C ALA A 71 -15.59 4.25 101.60
N GLN A 72 -14.90 3.19 101.20
CA GLN A 72 -15.20 1.81 101.62
C GLN A 72 -15.05 1.65 103.14
N SER A 73 -13.95 2.15 103.71
CA SER A 73 -13.70 2.10 105.16
C SER A 73 -14.81 2.78 105.97
N HIS A 74 -15.31 3.93 105.50
CA HIS A 74 -16.40 4.66 106.15
C HIS A 74 -17.75 3.94 106.04
N VAL A 75 -18.03 3.26 104.92
CA VAL A 75 -19.24 2.42 104.79
C VAL A 75 -19.16 1.18 105.67
N ASP A 76 -18.01 0.51 105.75
CA ASP A 76 -17.81 -0.66 106.63
C ASP A 76 -17.95 -0.29 108.11
N ALA A 77 -17.43 0.88 108.51
CA ALA A 77 -17.62 1.43 109.83
C ALA A 77 -19.11 1.69 110.13
N ALA A 78 -19.86 2.25 109.17
CA ALA A 78 -21.29 2.49 109.29
C ALA A 78 -22.08 1.20 109.46
N ILE A 79 -21.74 0.15 108.70
CA ILE A 79 -22.41 -1.16 108.76
C ILE A 79 -22.12 -1.88 110.09
N SER A 80 -20.85 -1.94 110.51
CA SER A 80 -20.43 -2.64 111.74
C SER A 80 -21.02 -2.06 113.02
N LYS A 81 -21.40 -0.78 113.03
CA LYS A 81 -21.99 -0.08 114.18
C LYS A 81 -23.48 0.27 114.01
N SER A 82 -24.11 -0.17 112.93
CA SER A 82 -25.52 0.11 112.61
C SER A 82 -26.52 -0.35 113.69
N GLY A 83 -26.14 -1.34 114.51
CA GLY A 83 -26.95 -1.84 115.62
C GLY A 83 -26.73 -1.17 116.98
N SER A 84 -25.75 -0.25 117.13
CA SER A 84 -25.32 0.27 118.45
C SER A 84 -25.14 1.79 118.55
N GLN A 85 -25.13 2.53 117.44
CA GLN A 85 -24.90 3.99 117.39
C GLN A 85 -26.13 4.80 116.96
N THR A 86 -26.12 6.10 117.25
CA THR A 86 -27.20 7.04 116.90
C THR A 86 -27.30 7.27 115.39
N SER A 87 -28.53 7.44 114.86
CA SER A 87 -28.79 7.73 113.44
C SER A 87 -28.01 8.94 112.89
N GLU A 88 -27.65 9.91 113.73
CA GLU A 88 -26.84 11.08 113.37
C GLU A 88 -25.40 10.72 113.01
N TRP A 89 -24.80 9.72 113.69
CA TRP A 89 -23.44 9.28 113.40
C TRP A 89 -23.37 8.58 112.04
N ILE A 90 -24.37 7.75 111.72
CA ILE A 90 -24.49 7.07 110.42
C ILE A 90 -24.67 8.11 109.29
N ALA A 91 -25.52 9.11 109.50
CA ALA A 91 -25.70 10.21 108.54
C ALA A 91 -24.39 10.97 108.28
N SER A 92 -23.61 11.26 109.32
CA SER A 92 -22.28 11.88 109.17
C SER A 92 -21.30 11.00 108.39
N GLN A 93 -21.33 9.67 108.56
CA GLN A 93 -20.49 8.77 107.76
C GLN A 93 -20.91 8.78 106.28
N LEU A 94 -22.21 8.81 105.98
CA LEU A 94 -22.71 8.86 104.60
C LEU A 94 -22.32 10.15 103.87
N GLU A 95 -22.31 11.28 104.56
CA GLU A 95 -21.80 12.54 103.98
C GLU A 95 -20.29 12.48 103.69
N THR A 96 -19.50 11.88 104.58
CA THR A 96 -18.07 11.64 104.34
C THR A 96 -17.85 10.74 103.14
N VAL A 97 -18.60 9.64 103.03
CA VAL A 97 -18.56 8.73 101.87
C VAL A 97 -18.88 9.49 100.58
N LYS A 98 -19.94 10.30 100.59
CA LYS A 98 -20.31 11.14 99.44
C LYS A 98 -19.19 12.10 99.03
N ALA A 99 -18.50 12.72 100.00
CA ALA A 99 -17.38 13.62 99.74
C ALA A 99 -16.17 12.89 99.10
N HIS A 100 -15.85 11.69 99.59
CA HIS A 100 -14.78 10.87 99.00
C HIS A 100 -15.14 10.40 97.58
N LEU A 101 -16.37 9.92 97.35
CA LEU A 101 -16.83 9.53 96.01
C LEU A 101 -16.84 10.71 95.03
N THR A 102 -17.25 11.89 95.49
CA THR A 102 -17.15 13.14 94.72
C THR A 102 -15.69 13.45 94.37
N SER A 103 -14.77 13.28 95.32
CA SER A 103 -13.35 13.53 95.11
C SER A 103 -12.74 12.57 94.07
N ALA A 104 -13.09 11.28 94.12
CA ALA A 104 -12.62 10.28 93.17
C ALA A 104 -13.18 10.50 91.74
N PHE A 105 -14.51 10.56 91.60
CA PHE A 105 -15.16 10.51 90.29
C PHE A 105 -15.41 11.86 89.64
N ILE A 106 -15.60 12.93 90.42
CA ILE A 106 -15.91 14.26 89.92
C ILE A 106 -14.64 15.13 89.90
N SER A 107 -13.95 15.25 91.03
CA SER A 107 -12.75 16.11 91.14
C SER A 107 -11.55 15.51 90.42
N ARG A 108 -11.23 14.23 90.66
CA ARG A 108 -10.09 13.56 89.99
C ARG A 108 -10.46 12.94 88.64
N ARG A 109 -11.75 12.88 88.31
CA ARG A 109 -12.29 12.32 87.06
C ARG A 109 -11.86 10.89 86.79
N LEU A 110 -11.72 10.07 87.84
CA LEU A 110 -11.49 8.65 87.66
C LEU A 110 -12.64 8.04 86.84
N PRO A 111 -12.40 7.34 85.72
CA PRO A 111 -13.48 6.73 84.95
C PRO A 111 -14.22 5.68 85.78
N HIS A 112 -15.54 5.68 85.79
CA HIS A 112 -16.30 4.60 86.43
C HIS A 112 -16.16 3.29 85.64
N SER A 113 -16.11 2.14 86.34
CA SER A 113 -15.83 0.82 85.73
C SER A 113 -16.77 0.44 84.58
N SER A 114 -18.02 0.91 84.64
CA SER A 114 -19.04 0.64 83.62
C SER A 114 -18.86 1.42 82.32
N THR A 115 -18.07 2.50 82.32
CA THR A 115 -17.89 3.39 81.18
C THR A 115 -17.03 2.75 80.08
N PRO A 116 -17.18 3.18 78.80
CA PRO A 116 -16.30 2.70 77.73
C PRO A 116 -14.82 2.97 78.01
N ILE A 117 -14.49 4.08 78.67
CA ILE A 117 -13.12 4.42 79.06
C ILE A 117 -12.63 3.45 80.14
N GLY A 118 -13.39 3.24 81.22
CA GLY A 118 -13.05 2.28 82.27
C GLY A 118 -12.78 0.88 81.72
N LYS A 119 -13.67 0.38 80.84
CA LYS A 119 -13.48 -0.92 80.17
C LYS A 119 -12.23 -0.97 79.30
N ARG A 120 -11.89 0.11 78.60
CA ARG A 120 -10.65 0.18 77.79
C ARG A 120 -9.40 0.20 78.67
N VAL A 121 -9.40 0.94 79.78
CA VAL A 121 -8.29 0.92 80.76
C VAL A 121 -8.06 -0.51 81.25
N HIS A 122 -9.14 -1.23 81.60
CA HIS A 122 -9.06 -2.62 82.04
C HIS A 122 -8.58 -3.58 80.94
N ALA A 123 -8.98 -3.36 79.69
CA ALA A 123 -8.47 -4.13 78.55
C ALA A 123 -6.96 -3.88 78.32
N PHE A 124 -6.51 -2.63 78.46
CA PHE A 124 -5.09 -2.28 78.41
C PHE A 124 -4.29 -2.92 79.53
N MET A 125 -4.83 -2.95 80.75
CA MET A 125 -4.19 -3.62 81.90
C MET A 125 -3.98 -5.11 81.62
N LYS A 126 -5.02 -5.81 81.14
CA LYS A 126 -4.95 -7.25 80.81
C LYS A 126 -4.03 -7.56 79.62
N GLY A 127 -3.97 -6.68 78.62
CA GLY A 127 -3.24 -6.94 77.37
C GLY A 127 -1.80 -6.43 77.37
N ALA A 128 -1.59 -5.18 77.78
CA ALA A 128 -0.32 -4.45 77.68
C ALA A 128 0.38 -4.25 79.04
N GLY A 129 -0.26 -4.65 80.14
CA GLY A 129 0.26 -4.57 81.50
C GLY A 129 -0.14 -3.29 82.25
N ASP A 130 0.08 -3.31 83.56
CA ASP A 130 -0.33 -2.24 84.50
C ASP A 130 0.31 -0.88 84.17
N GLU A 131 1.54 -0.89 83.66
CA GLU A 131 2.26 0.33 83.28
C GLU A 131 1.58 1.02 82.10
N ALA A 132 1.30 0.28 81.03
CA ALA A 132 0.60 0.81 79.86
C ALA A 132 -0.81 1.30 80.22
N ALA A 133 -1.53 0.60 81.09
CA ALA A 133 -2.85 1.01 81.56
C ALA A 133 -2.81 2.32 82.37
N SER A 134 -1.80 2.49 83.22
CA SER A 134 -1.60 3.71 84.01
C SER A 134 -1.37 4.93 83.12
N TYR A 135 -0.51 4.78 82.10
CA TYR A 135 -0.26 5.85 81.13
C TYR A 135 -1.43 6.10 80.17
N TYR A 136 -2.24 5.07 79.86
CA TYR A 136 -3.48 5.23 79.09
C TYR A 136 -4.56 5.98 79.86
N LEU A 137 -4.65 5.77 81.18
CA LEU A 137 -5.62 6.43 82.05
C LEU A 137 -5.32 7.93 82.26
N LEU A 138 -4.04 8.29 82.28
CA LEU A 138 -3.56 9.62 82.65
C LEU A 138 -4.22 10.80 81.91
N PRO A 139 -4.47 10.76 80.59
CA PRO A 139 -5.13 11.85 79.86
C PRO A 139 -6.57 12.12 80.31
N PHE A 140 -7.22 11.17 81.00
CA PHE A 140 -8.61 11.31 81.44
C PHE A 140 -8.72 11.90 82.85
N LEU A 141 -7.63 11.94 83.61
CA LEU A 141 -7.57 12.50 84.96
C LEU A 141 -7.34 14.02 84.90
N ASP A 142 -7.93 14.77 85.83
CA ASP A 142 -7.90 16.24 85.82
C ASP A 142 -6.55 16.84 86.27
N ASN A 143 -5.66 16.02 86.86
CA ASN A 143 -4.40 16.47 87.46
C ASN A 143 -3.29 16.80 86.43
N LEU A 144 -3.57 16.72 85.12
CA LEU A 144 -2.59 17.05 84.06
C LEU A 144 -2.12 18.51 84.08
N ASN A 145 -2.91 19.43 84.62
CA ASN A 145 -2.52 20.85 84.66
C ASN A 145 -1.47 21.16 85.74
N GLN A 146 -1.28 20.28 86.73
CA GLN A 146 -0.31 20.49 87.81
C GLN A 146 1.03 19.81 87.57
N LEU A 147 1.12 18.83 86.65
CA LEU A 147 2.36 18.10 86.47
C LEU A 147 3.22 18.74 85.36
N GLN A 148 4.53 18.82 85.59
CA GLN A 148 5.49 19.49 84.72
C GLN A 148 5.76 18.64 83.47
N ALA A 149 5.90 19.27 82.29
CA ALA A 149 6.04 18.57 81.00
C ALA A 149 7.13 17.48 80.93
N HIS A 150 8.19 17.58 81.75
CA HIS A 150 9.32 16.65 81.76
C HIS A 150 9.12 15.39 82.62
N SER A 151 8.08 15.34 83.46
CA SER A 151 7.82 14.20 84.36
C SER A 151 6.76 13.21 83.85
N TYR A 152 6.28 13.42 82.61
CA TYR A 152 5.30 12.57 81.94
C TYR A 152 5.89 11.54 80.99
N ALA A 153 7.19 11.62 80.70
CA ALA A 153 7.82 10.77 79.71
C ALA A 153 7.91 9.33 80.24
N PRO A 154 7.20 8.37 79.65
CA PRO A 154 7.38 6.98 80.01
C PRO A 154 8.83 6.54 79.72
N SER A 155 9.44 5.82 80.66
CA SER A 155 10.79 5.27 80.48
C SER A 155 10.80 3.96 79.70
N THR A 156 9.62 3.37 79.46
CA THR A 156 9.44 2.09 78.76
C THR A 156 8.57 2.23 77.51
N LEU A 157 8.76 1.30 76.57
CA LEU A 157 7.94 1.22 75.35
C LEU A 157 6.46 0.96 75.67
N GLN A 158 6.17 0.19 76.73
CA GLN A 158 4.80 -0.12 77.15
C GLN A 158 4.10 1.14 77.69
N GLY A 159 4.80 1.96 78.48
CA GLY A 159 4.27 3.24 78.92
C GLY A 159 4.03 4.22 77.76
N TRP A 160 4.91 4.26 76.75
CA TRP A 160 4.67 5.05 75.52
C TRP A 160 3.46 4.55 74.74
N HIS A 161 3.26 3.24 74.63
CA HIS A 161 2.09 2.66 73.99
C HIS A 161 0.78 3.11 74.68
N GLY A 162 0.74 3.05 76.02
CA GLY A 162 -0.39 3.53 76.82
C GLY A 162 -0.64 5.03 76.64
N ALA A 163 0.41 5.85 76.76
CA ALA A 163 0.32 7.31 76.65
C ALA A 163 -0.20 7.76 75.28
N VAL A 164 0.31 7.17 74.19
CA VAL A 164 -0.13 7.50 72.82
C VAL A 164 -1.57 7.06 72.59
N ALA A 165 -1.94 5.84 72.99
CA ALA A 165 -3.30 5.34 72.85
C ALA A 165 -4.32 6.20 73.63
N GLY A 166 -3.98 6.63 74.85
CA GLY A 166 -4.83 7.48 75.66
C GLY A 166 -5.08 8.85 75.02
N GLN A 167 -4.05 9.45 74.41
CA GLN A 167 -4.17 10.72 73.69
C GLN A 167 -5.00 10.60 72.40
N ILE A 168 -4.82 9.51 71.65
CA ILE A 168 -5.61 9.20 70.46
C ILE A 168 -7.10 9.10 70.79
N ASP A 169 -7.44 8.38 71.87
CA ASP A 169 -8.83 8.19 72.30
C ASP A 169 -9.43 9.47 72.88
N ARG A 170 -8.68 10.22 73.70
CA ARG A 170 -9.17 11.50 74.27
C ARG A 170 -9.52 12.52 73.19
N HIS A 171 -8.69 12.62 72.16
CA HIS A 171 -8.84 13.61 71.10
C HIS A 171 -9.54 13.09 69.84
N ASN A 172 -9.99 11.83 69.83
CA ASN A 172 -10.62 11.16 68.68
C ASN A 172 -9.80 11.27 67.36
N LEU A 173 -8.47 11.21 67.47
CA LEU A 173 -7.54 11.54 66.36
C LEU A 173 -7.69 10.62 65.13
N MET A 174 -8.15 9.39 65.31
CA MET A 174 -8.39 8.45 64.21
C MET A 174 -9.54 8.88 63.31
N ARG A 175 -10.61 9.42 63.89
CA ARG A 175 -11.79 9.90 63.15
C ARG A 175 -11.49 11.16 62.33
N THR A 176 -10.55 11.98 62.79
CA THR A 176 -10.07 13.15 62.03
C THR A 176 -9.15 12.76 60.87
N LEU A 177 -8.39 11.67 61.00
CA LEU A 177 -7.50 11.17 59.94
C LEU A 177 -8.27 10.52 58.77
N GLU A 178 -9.38 9.84 59.06
CA GLU A 178 -10.19 9.16 58.05
C GLU A 178 -10.87 10.12 57.06
N LYS A 179 -11.32 11.29 57.53
CA LYS A 179 -11.88 12.33 56.63
C LYS A 179 -10.85 12.89 55.66
N GLY A 180 -9.66 13.23 56.13
CA GLY A 180 -8.62 13.84 55.27
C GLY A 180 -8.06 12.90 54.19
N ARG A 181 -8.08 11.58 54.42
CA ARG A 181 -7.64 10.59 53.42
C ARG A 181 -8.66 10.37 52.31
N ALA A 182 -9.96 10.47 52.60
CA ALA A 182 -11.02 10.32 51.59
C ALA A 182 -10.98 11.46 50.57
N ASP A 183 -10.88 12.72 51.05
CA ASP A 183 -10.85 13.91 50.19
C ASP A 183 -9.62 13.93 49.25
N ALA A 184 -8.46 13.49 49.73
CA ALA A 184 -7.23 13.41 48.93
C ALA A 184 -7.30 12.31 47.84
N ALA A 185 -7.96 11.19 48.12
CA ALA A 185 -8.14 10.11 47.16
C ALA A 185 -9.11 10.52 46.03
N GLU A 186 -10.18 11.23 46.37
CA GLU A 186 -11.15 11.74 45.40
C GLU A 186 -10.51 12.73 44.41
N GLN A 187 -9.69 13.66 44.92
CA GLN A 187 -8.94 14.62 44.08
C GLN A 187 -7.92 13.93 43.15
N ALA A 188 -7.24 12.88 43.62
CA ALA A 188 -6.28 12.14 42.80
C ALA A 188 -6.96 11.36 41.67
N VAL A 189 -8.13 10.76 41.92
CA VAL A 189 -8.92 10.04 40.91
C VAL A 189 -9.47 11.00 39.87
N GLU A 190 -9.98 12.16 40.28
CA GLU A 190 -10.50 13.16 39.33
C GLU A 190 -9.38 13.71 38.43
N HIS A 191 -8.19 13.96 38.97
CA HIS A 191 -7.04 14.38 38.17
C HIS A 191 -6.59 13.29 37.16
N LEU A 192 -6.62 12.01 37.55
CA LEU A 192 -6.34 10.89 36.64
C LEU A 192 -7.39 10.78 35.53
N ARG A 193 -8.67 10.98 35.85
CA ARG A 193 -9.77 11.00 34.86
C ARG A 193 -9.53 12.07 33.81
N GLN A 194 -9.27 13.31 34.23
CA GLN A 194 -9.02 14.44 33.32
C GLN A 194 -7.82 14.20 32.40
N LYS A 195 -6.70 13.68 32.95
CA LYS A 195 -5.51 13.36 32.15
C LYS A 195 -5.76 12.23 31.15
N THR A 196 -6.55 11.23 31.54
CA THR A 196 -6.92 10.12 30.66
C THR A 196 -7.81 10.58 29.52
N GLU A 197 -8.81 11.43 29.78
CA GLU A 197 -9.67 12.02 28.75
C GLU A 197 -8.89 12.91 27.78
N ALA A 198 -7.95 13.71 28.28
CA ALA A 198 -7.07 14.52 27.43
C ALA A 198 -6.21 13.65 26.49
N LEU A 199 -5.60 12.59 27.02
CA LEU A 199 -4.82 11.64 26.22
C LEU A 199 -5.68 10.87 25.21
N LEU A 200 -6.88 10.42 25.59
CA LEU A 200 -7.81 9.79 24.66
C LEU A 200 -8.20 10.74 23.53
N GLY A 201 -8.48 12.01 23.85
CA GLY A 201 -8.82 13.03 22.86
C GLY A 201 -7.66 13.33 21.90
N GLU A 202 -6.42 13.38 22.41
CA GLU A 202 -5.23 13.57 21.58
C GLU A 202 -5.00 12.38 20.64
N LYS A 203 -5.08 11.15 21.16
CA LYS A 203 -4.95 9.93 20.35
C LYS A 203 -6.08 9.77 19.34
N GLY A 204 -7.31 10.10 19.73
CA GLY A 204 -8.46 10.13 18.82
C GLY A 204 -8.22 11.08 17.65
N ARG A 205 -7.79 12.32 17.93
CA ARG A 205 -7.43 13.29 16.88
C ARG A 205 -6.32 12.79 15.95
N ALA A 206 -5.28 12.15 16.49
CA ALA A 206 -4.19 11.61 15.70
C ALA A 206 -4.65 10.46 14.78
N ILE A 207 -5.49 9.55 15.29
CA ILE A 207 -6.08 8.46 14.49
C ILE A 207 -6.95 9.03 13.37
N GLU A 208 -7.76 10.04 13.66
CA GLU A 208 -8.67 10.62 12.68
C GLU A 208 -7.93 11.45 11.61
N GLN A 209 -6.83 12.12 11.99
CA GLN A 209 -5.93 12.75 11.02
C GLN A 209 -5.27 11.72 10.10
N LEU A 210 -4.81 10.59 10.66
CA LEU A 210 -4.22 9.51 9.88
C LEU A 210 -5.25 8.90 8.92
N HIS A 211 -6.49 8.68 9.39
CA HIS A 211 -7.56 8.14 8.58
C HIS A 211 -7.89 9.06 7.40
N ARG A 212 -8.08 10.37 7.65
CA ARG A 212 -8.29 11.35 6.58
C ARG A 212 -7.14 11.41 5.59
N ALA A 213 -5.90 11.34 6.06
CA ALA A 213 -4.74 11.32 5.16
C ALA A 213 -4.73 10.07 4.27
N TYR A 214 -5.08 8.91 4.83
CA TYR A 214 -5.15 7.66 4.09
C TYR A 214 -6.24 7.68 3.02
N GLU A 215 -7.43 8.16 3.36
CA GLU A 215 -8.57 8.30 2.44
C GLU A 215 -8.24 9.22 1.24
N VAL A 216 -7.56 10.34 1.49
CA VAL A 216 -7.07 11.23 0.43
C VAL A 216 -6.03 10.54 -0.45
N THR A 217 -5.09 9.77 0.13
CA THR A 217 -4.10 9.04 -0.67
C THR A 217 -4.72 7.92 -1.50
N GLU A 218 -5.76 7.26 -0.99
CA GLU A 218 -6.47 6.20 -1.69
C GLU A 218 -7.24 6.76 -2.90
N ASP A 219 -7.95 7.89 -2.72
CA ASP A 219 -8.64 8.58 -3.82
C ASP A 219 -7.66 9.11 -4.88
N LEU A 220 -6.53 9.69 -4.45
CA LEU A 220 -5.46 10.10 -5.36
C LEU A 220 -4.86 8.92 -6.12
N ALA A 221 -4.64 7.78 -5.45
CA ALA A 221 -4.12 6.58 -6.11
C ALA A 221 -5.14 6.04 -7.13
N GLY A 222 -6.42 5.96 -6.78
CA GLY A 222 -7.48 5.54 -7.67
C GLY A 222 -7.60 6.42 -8.91
N THR A 223 -7.64 7.74 -8.72
CA THR A 223 -7.70 8.69 -9.84
C THR A 223 -6.46 8.65 -10.74
N LEU A 224 -5.26 8.46 -10.17
CA LEU A 224 -4.03 8.28 -10.94
C LEU A 224 -4.03 6.98 -11.74
N ILE A 225 -4.49 5.87 -11.16
CA ILE A 225 -4.61 4.57 -11.86
C ILE A 225 -5.55 4.72 -13.05
N THR A 226 -6.76 5.24 -12.87
CA THR A 226 -7.73 5.41 -13.96
C THR A 226 -7.21 6.33 -15.05
N ARG A 227 -6.50 7.43 -14.68
CA ARG A 227 -5.87 8.31 -15.65
C ARG A 227 -4.77 7.59 -16.44
N HIS A 228 -3.92 6.81 -15.77
CA HIS A 228 -2.84 6.07 -16.42
C HIS A 228 -3.36 4.97 -17.33
N GLU A 229 -4.40 4.24 -16.92
CA GLU A 229 -5.07 3.23 -17.76
C GLU A 229 -5.63 3.87 -19.03
N GLY A 230 -6.40 4.97 -18.90
CA GLY A 230 -6.94 5.67 -20.07
C GLY A 230 -5.85 6.21 -21.01
N ALA A 231 -4.79 6.83 -20.47
CA ALA A 231 -3.68 7.34 -21.28
C ALA A 231 -2.87 6.21 -21.94
N PHE A 232 -2.71 5.07 -21.27
CA PHE A 232 -2.04 3.90 -21.82
C PHE A 232 -2.85 3.28 -22.97
N ASP A 233 -4.16 3.12 -22.78
CA ASP A 233 -5.07 2.58 -23.79
C ASP A 233 -5.13 3.47 -25.03
N GLU A 234 -5.23 4.80 -24.84
CA GLU A 234 -5.20 5.77 -25.95
C GLU A 234 -3.86 5.70 -26.71
N ALA A 235 -2.73 5.66 -25.99
CA ALA A 235 -1.41 5.53 -26.60
C ALA A 235 -1.24 4.19 -27.34
N GLN A 236 -1.79 3.11 -26.80
CA GLN A 236 -1.72 1.78 -27.42
C GLN A 236 -2.58 1.70 -28.68
N ALA A 237 -3.80 2.24 -28.63
CA ALA A 237 -4.68 2.36 -29.79
C ALA A 237 -4.03 3.20 -30.90
N GLY A 238 -3.43 4.35 -30.54
CA GLY A 238 -2.70 5.20 -31.48
C GLY A 238 -1.50 4.49 -32.13
N ARG A 239 -0.70 3.76 -31.34
CA ARG A 239 0.41 2.95 -31.86
C ARG A 239 -0.06 1.83 -32.78
N HIS A 240 -1.16 1.16 -32.43
CA HIS A 240 -1.71 0.08 -33.24
C HIS A 240 -2.21 0.58 -34.59
N ALA A 241 -2.99 1.68 -34.59
CA ALA A 241 -3.47 2.33 -35.81
C ALA A 241 -2.30 2.79 -36.71
N ALA A 242 -1.29 3.44 -36.14
CA ALA A 242 -0.10 3.86 -36.89
C ALA A 242 0.68 2.67 -37.48
N PHE A 243 0.75 1.54 -36.75
CA PHE A 243 1.39 0.33 -37.25
C PHE A 243 0.60 -0.34 -38.37
N GLU A 244 -0.73 -0.40 -38.27
CA GLU A 244 -1.58 -0.93 -39.35
C GLU A 244 -1.50 -0.06 -40.61
N GLU A 245 -1.48 1.26 -40.46
CA GLU A 245 -1.29 2.20 -41.57
C GLU A 245 0.07 1.97 -42.24
N LEU A 246 1.16 1.91 -41.46
CA LEU A 246 2.51 1.64 -41.97
C LEU A 246 2.60 0.27 -42.66
N GLN A 247 1.97 -0.76 -42.09
CA GLN A 247 1.96 -2.11 -42.67
C GLN A 247 1.20 -2.14 -44.00
N THR A 248 0.08 -1.43 -44.08
CA THR A 248 -0.73 -1.31 -45.29
C THR A 248 0.01 -0.54 -46.37
N GLU A 249 0.65 0.57 -46.01
CA GLU A 249 1.48 1.38 -46.90
C GLU A 249 2.66 0.55 -47.44
N HIS A 250 3.38 -0.15 -46.56
CA HIS A 250 4.52 -0.98 -46.93
C HIS A 250 4.10 -2.14 -47.86
N THR A 251 3.01 -2.84 -47.53
CA THR A 251 2.48 -3.93 -48.37
C THR A 251 2.09 -3.43 -49.76
N THR A 252 1.39 -2.30 -49.81
CA THR A 252 0.96 -1.68 -51.08
C THR A 252 2.15 -1.20 -51.90
N SER A 253 3.15 -0.59 -51.25
CA SER A 253 4.39 -0.15 -51.88
C SER A 253 5.20 -1.32 -52.44
N MET A 254 5.36 -2.40 -51.67
CA MET A 254 6.04 -3.62 -52.11
C MET A 254 5.33 -4.25 -53.31
N GLU A 255 4.00 -4.35 -53.29
CA GLU A 255 3.25 -4.87 -54.43
C GLU A 255 3.39 -3.96 -55.66
N THR A 256 3.35 -2.64 -55.47
CA THR A 256 3.57 -1.67 -56.55
C THR A 256 4.96 -1.78 -57.15
N ILE A 257 6.01 -1.90 -56.33
CA ILE A 257 7.40 -2.08 -56.78
C ILE A 257 7.54 -3.42 -57.51
N ARG A 258 6.98 -4.50 -56.96
CA ARG A 258 6.98 -5.83 -57.56
C ARG A 258 6.31 -5.80 -58.94
N GLN A 259 5.13 -5.21 -59.04
CA GLN A 259 4.38 -5.10 -60.30
C GLN A 259 5.15 -4.26 -61.32
N THR A 260 5.66 -3.10 -60.91
CA THR A 260 6.49 -2.23 -61.78
C THR A 260 7.75 -2.94 -62.27
N PHE A 261 8.38 -3.75 -61.42
CA PHE A 261 9.54 -4.55 -61.79
C PHE A 261 9.20 -5.67 -62.77
N ILE A 262 8.12 -6.42 -62.53
CA ILE A 262 7.65 -7.49 -63.43
C ILE A 262 7.26 -6.91 -64.79
N ASP A 263 6.48 -5.82 -64.81
CA ASP A 263 6.08 -5.14 -66.04
C ASP A 263 7.32 -4.62 -66.78
N GLY A 264 8.27 -4.00 -66.08
CA GLY A 264 9.55 -3.56 -66.64
C GLY A 264 10.40 -4.70 -67.22
N MET A 265 10.43 -5.86 -66.58
CA MET A 265 11.15 -7.04 -67.10
C MET A 265 10.46 -7.66 -68.31
N ALA A 266 9.14 -7.87 -68.24
CA ALA A 266 8.35 -8.42 -69.34
C ALA A 266 8.45 -7.55 -70.60
N MET A 267 8.63 -6.25 -70.40
CA MET A 267 8.74 -5.25 -71.46
C MET A 267 10.15 -5.07 -72.04
N ARG A 268 11.21 -5.28 -71.26
CA ARG A 268 12.60 -5.23 -71.77
C ARG A 268 12.96 -6.43 -72.64
N ALA A 269 12.35 -7.58 -72.41
CA ALA A 269 12.65 -8.81 -73.16
C ALA A 269 12.38 -8.69 -74.69
N PRO A 270 11.28 -8.08 -75.16
CA PRO A 270 11.09 -7.79 -76.60
C PRO A 270 12.12 -6.82 -77.16
N ALA A 271 12.46 -5.75 -76.44
CA ALA A 271 13.44 -4.77 -76.89
C ALA A 271 14.81 -5.41 -77.08
N THR A 272 15.28 -6.19 -76.10
CA THR A 272 16.57 -6.88 -76.17
C THR A 272 16.60 -7.95 -77.27
N TYR A 273 15.48 -8.64 -77.51
CA TYR A 273 15.35 -9.57 -78.63
C TYR A 273 15.54 -8.88 -79.99
N TRP A 274 14.80 -7.80 -80.25
CA TRP A 274 14.88 -7.09 -81.54
C TRP A 274 16.20 -6.36 -81.74
N THR A 275 16.83 -5.83 -80.68
CA THR A 275 18.20 -5.27 -80.78
C THR A 275 19.22 -6.34 -81.14
N THR A 276 19.09 -7.53 -80.57
CA THR A 276 19.97 -8.68 -80.90
C THR A 276 19.74 -9.13 -82.34
N LYS A 277 18.50 -9.21 -82.79
CA LYS A 277 18.17 -9.59 -84.16
C LYS A 277 18.63 -8.54 -85.19
N ARG A 278 18.52 -7.25 -84.85
CA ARG A 278 19.10 -6.14 -85.62
C ARG A 278 20.61 -6.31 -85.78
N SER A 279 21.34 -6.58 -84.71
CA SER A 279 22.80 -6.72 -84.79
C SER A 279 23.22 -7.93 -85.63
N GLN A 280 22.46 -9.04 -85.57
CA GLN A 280 22.64 -10.19 -86.45
C GLN A 280 22.42 -9.82 -87.94
N HIS A 281 21.33 -9.11 -88.26
CA HIS A 281 21.08 -8.67 -89.64
C HIS A 281 22.07 -7.61 -90.12
N ALA A 282 22.57 -6.73 -89.24
CA ALA A 282 23.62 -5.77 -89.56
C ALA A 282 24.97 -6.44 -89.87
N ALA A 283 25.32 -7.48 -89.09
CA ALA A 283 26.51 -8.30 -89.36
C ALA A 283 26.37 -9.07 -90.69
N ALA A 284 25.21 -9.68 -90.94
CA ALA A 284 24.92 -10.36 -92.20
C ALA A 284 24.96 -9.38 -93.39
N LYS A 285 24.36 -8.19 -93.25
CA LYS A 285 24.45 -7.10 -94.24
C LYS A 285 25.91 -6.77 -94.56
N ALA A 286 26.75 -6.57 -93.53
CA ALA A 286 28.16 -6.26 -93.73
C ALA A 286 28.89 -7.39 -94.48
N MET A 287 28.65 -8.64 -94.09
CA MET A 287 29.19 -9.82 -94.77
C MET A 287 28.75 -9.89 -96.24
N PHE A 288 27.45 -9.78 -96.52
CA PHE A 288 26.93 -9.81 -97.90
C PHE A 288 27.35 -8.58 -98.71
N ALA A 289 27.56 -7.41 -98.09
CA ALA A 289 28.14 -6.24 -98.75
C ALA A 289 29.56 -6.54 -99.24
N TRP A 290 30.40 -7.12 -98.38
CA TRP A 290 31.76 -7.53 -98.74
C TRP A 290 31.76 -8.62 -99.82
N ILE A 291 30.91 -9.64 -99.70
CA ILE A 291 30.76 -10.68 -100.74
C ILE A 291 30.31 -10.07 -102.07
N THR A 292 29.38 -9.10 -102.06
CA THR A 292 28.92 -8.41 -103.27
C THR A 292 30.06 -7.60 -103.89
N PHE A 293 30.77 -6.79 -103.08
CA PHE A 293 31.86 -5.96 -103.56
C PHE A 293 33.01 -6.79 -104.15
N LEU A 294 33.45 -7.83 -103.43
CA LEU A 294 34.46 -8.76 -103.90
C LEU A 294 33.98 -9.57 -105.10
N GLY A 295 32.71 -9.97 -105.13
CA GLY A 295 32.08 -10.67 -106.24
C GLY A 295 32.07 -9.83 -107.52
N ILE A 296 31.72 -8.54 -107.44
CA ILE A 296 31.79 -7.60 -108.56
C ILE A 296 33.24 -7.42 -109.02
N ALA A 297 34.17 -7.19 -108.09
CA ALA A 297 35.58 -7.01 -108.42
C ALA A 297 36.18 -8.27 -109.08
N ALA A 298 35.91 -9.46 -108.53
CA ALA A 298 36.35 -10.74 -109.09
C ALA A 298 35.70 -11.02 -110.44
N ALA A 299 34.40 -10.71 -110.61
CA ALA A 299 33.70 -10.81 -111.88
C ALA A 299 34.34 -9.91 -112.96
N LEU A 300 34.65 -8.65 -112.62
CA LEU A 300 35.31 -7.72 -113.53
C LEU A 300 36.73 -8.20 -113.87
N LEU A 301 37.51 -8.64 -112.87
CA LEU A 301 38.85 -9.19 -113.09
C LEU A 301 38.83 -10.46 -113.94
N ALA A 302 37.89 -11.38 -113.69
CA ALA A 302 37.72 -12.60 -114.48
C ALA A 302 37.30 -12.28 -115.91
N LEU A 303 36.41 -11.31 -116.11
CA LEU A 303 36.00 -10.87 -117.45
C LEU A 303 37.17 -10.20 -118.19
N CYS A 304 37.88 -9.26 -117.55
CA CYS A 304 39.06 -8.62 -118.12
C CYS A 304 40.17 -9.62 -118.42
N GLY A 305 40.43 -10.57 -117.52
CA GLY A 305 41.40 -11.64 -117.71
C GLY A 305 41.02 -12.59 -118.83
N ALA A 306 39.76 -13.01 -118.92
CA ALA A 306 39.27 -13.86 -120.01
C ALA A 306 39.37 -13.15 -121.36
N VAL A 307 39.00 -11.86 -121.43
CA VAL A 307 39.19 -11.02 -122.62
C VAL A 307 40.68 -10.90 -122.98
N GLY A 308 41.55 -10.66 -122.00
CA GLY A 308 43.00 -10.56 -122.20
C GLY A 308 43.65 -11.85 -122.71
N LEU A 309 43.30 -13.00 -122.15
CA LEU A 309 43.75 -14.31 -122.64
C LEU A 309 43.28 -14.57 -124.07
N MET A 310 42.02 -14.22 -124.37
CA MET A 310 41.51 -14.35 -125.73
C MET A 310 42.25 -13.44 -126.72
N LEU A 311 42.56 -12.20 -126.35
CA LEU A 311 43.37 -11.29 -127.16
C LEU A 311 44.81 -11.78 -127.36
N HIS A 312 45.41 -12.44 -126.37
CA HIS A 312 46.77 -13.00 -126.46
C HIS A 312 46.83 -14.18 -127.44
N ASP A 313 45.84 -15.07 -127.40
CA ASP A 313 45.81 -16.29 -128.23
C ASP A 313 45.26 -16.03 -129.65
N LEU A 314 44.95 -14.78 -129.99
CA LEU A 314 44.57 -14.40 -131.36
C LEU A 314 45.81 -14.42 -132.28
N PRO A 315 45.82 -15.20 -133.36
CA PRO A 315 46.91 -15.17 -134.33
C PRO A 315 46.98 -13.79 -135.00
N ALA A 316 48.19 -13.24 -135.21
CA ALA A 316 48.43 -11.87 -135.69
C ALA A 316 47.78 -11.50 -137.05
N THR A 317 47.19 -12.48 -137.75
CA THR A 317 46.49 -12.34 -139.03
C THR A 317 44.96 -12.40 -138.92
N ALA A 318 44.38 -12.63 -137.74
CA ALA A 318 42.94 -12.68 -137.53
C ALA A 318 42.34 -11.28 -137.28
N ALA A 319 41.36 -10.88 -138.08
CA ALA A 319 40.67 -9.59 -137.95
C ALA A 319 39.68 -9.54 -136.78
N HIS A 320 39.08 -10.69 -136.39
CA HIS A 320 38.07 -10.80 -135.34
C HIS A 320 38.19 -12.12 -134.56
N PRO A 321 37.82 -12.16 -133.26
CA PRO A 321 37.77 -13.39 -132.49
C PRO A 321 36.73 -14.40 -133.05
N PRO A 322 36.97 -15.71 -132.96
CA PRO A 322 36.00 -16.73 -133.39
C PRO A 322 34.70 -16.69 -132.57
N ALA A 323 33.57 -16.92 -133.22
CA ALA A 323 32.23 -16.74 -132.63
C ALA A 323 31.96 -17.57 -131.36
N TRP A 324 32.55 -18.76 -131.23
CA TRP A 324 32.37 -19.61 -130.05
C TRP A 324 33.00 -19.01 -128.79
N GLN A 325 34.09 -18.24 -128.93
CA GLN A 325 34.75 -17.54 -127.83
C GLN A 325 33.87 -16.40 -127.31
N ILE A 326 33.27 -15.64 -128.22
CA ILE A 326 32.29 -14.59 -127.91
C ILE A 326 31.05 -15.21 -127.23
N ALA A 327 30.58 -16.36 -127.69
CA ALA A 327 29.45 -17.07 -127.10
C ALA A 327 29.72 -17.54 -125.66
N VAL A 328 30.91 -18.08 -125.38
CA VAL A 328 31.31 -18.49 -124.01
C VAL A 328 31.44 -17.27 -123.08
N LEU A 329 32.01 -16.16 -123.56
CA LEU A 329 32.07 -14.91 -122.79
C LEU A 329 30.68 -14.33 -122.52
N ALA A 330 29.78 -14.35 -123.51
CA ALA A 330 28.42 -13.87 -123.35
C ALA A 330 27.63 -14.74 -122.34
N LEU A 331 27.75 -16.07 -122.43
CA LEU A 331 27.12 -17.00 -121.50
C LEU A 331 27.69 -16.87 -120.08
N GLY A 332 29.02 -16.78 -119.94
CA GLY A 332 29.70 -16.56 -118.67
C GLY A 332 29.32 -15.23 -118.03
N GLY A 333 29.29 -14.15 -118.82
CA GLY A 333 28.82 -12.85 -118.38
C GLY A 333 27.37 -12.87 -117.90
N LEU A 334 26.48 -13.56 -118.62
CA LEU A 334 25.09 -13.74 -118.20
C LEU A 334 24.97 -14.48 -116.87
N LEU A 335 25.72 -15.58 -116.68
CA LEU A 335 25.74 -16.34 -115.43
C LEU A 335 26.27 -15.50 -114.26
N VAL A 336 27.31 -14.71 -114.49
CA VAL A 336 27.88 -13.79 -113.49
C VAL A 336 26.87 -12.70 -113.09
N ILE A 337 26.18 -12.08 -114.07
CA ILE A 337 25.13 -11.10 -113.79
C ILE A 337 24.00 -11.73 -112.99
N TRP A 338 23.58 -12.95 -113.34
CA TRP A 338 22.54 -13.67 -112.62
C TRP A 338 22.94 -14.01 -111.18
N ALA A 339 24.15 -14.52 -110.97
CA ALA A 339 24.69 -14.80 -109.64
C ALA A 339 24.83 -13.52 -108.79
N LEU A 340 25.33 -12.43 -109.39
CA LEU A 340 25.43 -11.14 -108.72
C LEU A 340 24.05 -10.60 -108.31
N ARG A 341 23.04 -10.75 -109.18
CA ARG A 341 21.65 -10.38 -108.86
C ARG A 341 21.14 -11.11 -107.62
N LEU A 342 21.44 -12.40 -107.48
CA LEU A 342 21.03 -13.18 -106.30
C LEU A 342 21.71 -12.66 -105.03
N ILE A 343 23.00 -12.34 -105.07
CA ILE A 343 23.76 -11.82 -103.94
C ILE A 343 23.26 -10.42 -103.54
N VAL A 344 23.03 -9.52 -104.52
CA VAL A 344 22.47 -8.19 -104.27
C VAL A 344 21.07 -8.29 -103.66
N ARG A 345 20.24 -9.24 -104.12
CA ARG A 345 18.91 -9.47 -103.53
C ARG A 345 19.01 -9.91 -102.07
N MET A 346 19.96 -10.78 -101.73
CA MET A 346 20.21 -11.20 -100.35
C MET A 346 20.70 -10.03 -99.48
N TYR A 347 21.58 -9.18 -100.02
CA TYR A 347 22.03 -7.96 -99.35
C TYR A 347 20.87 -6.99 -99.05
N LEU A 348 20.02 -6.72 -100.05
CA LEU A 348 18.84 -5.86 -99.87
C LEU A 348 17.86 -6.44 -98.85
N SER A 349 17.65 -7.77 -98.86
CA SER A 349 16.81 -8.44 -97.86
C SER A 349 17.31 -8.21 -96.44
N HIS A 350 18.62 -8.37 -96.20
CA HIS A 350 19.19 -8.09 -94.88
C HIS A 350 19.08 -6.62 -94.46
N ILE A 351 19.17 -5.67 -95.39
CA ILE A 351 18.89 -4.25 -95.10
C ILE A 351 17.44 -4.05 -94.68
N HIS A 352 16.48 -4.65 -95.39
CA HIS A 352 15.06 -4.53 -95.04
C HIS A 352 14.76 -5.15 -93.67
N LEU A 353 15.32 -6.33 -93.38
CA LEU A 353 15.17 -7.00 -92.10
C LEU A 353 15.83 -6.24 -90.94
N GLU A 354 16.98 -5.61 -91.18
CA GLU A 354 17.63 -4.74 -90.19
C GLU A 354 16.79 -3.50 -89.91
N ARG A 355 16.25 -2.84 -90.94
CA ARG A 355 15.37 -1.68 -90.79
C ARG A 355 14.06 -2.02 -90.09
N ASP A 356 13.43 -3.13 -90.45
CA ASP A 356 12.23 -3.64 -89.75
C ASP A 356 12.54 -3.93 -88.28
N ALA A 357 13.69 -4.54 -87.96
CA ALA A 357 14.10 -4.74 -86.58
C ALA A 357 14.37 -3.41 -85.84
N ASP A 358 14.97 -2.42 -86.49
CA ASP A 358 15.24 -1.09 -85.91
C ASP A 358 13.95 -0.31 -85.65
N GLU A 359 13.03 -0.31 -86.61
CA GLU A 359 11.68 0.27 -86.46
C GLU A 359 10.93 -0.38 -85.30
N ARG A 360 11.01 -1.72 -85.15
CA ARG A 360 10.42 -2.43 -84.01
C ARG A 360 11.07 -2.07 -82.68
N VAL A 361 12.39 -1.87 -82.63
CA VAL A 361 13.06 -1.40 -81.41
C VAL A 361 12.54 -0.01 -81.00
N VAL A 362 12.47 0.92 -81.95
CA VAL A 362 11.95 2.27 -81.69
C VAL A 362 10.48 2.24 -81.27
N MET A 363 9.65 1.43 -81.93
CA MET A 363 8.23 1.26 -81.57
C MET A 363 8.07 0.67 -80.17
N VAL A 364 8.84 -0.36 -79.81
CA VAL A 364 8.83 -0.91 -78.44
C VAL A 364 9.23 0.17 -77.46
N GLN A 365 10.38 0.83 -77.64
CA GLN A 365 10.85 1.86 -76.72
C GLN A 365 9.88 3.03 -76.57
N THR A 366 9.24 3.45 -77.67
CA THR A 366 8.22 4.51 -77.65
C THR A 366 6.96 4.06 -76.90
N TYR A 367 6.50 2.82 -77.12
CA TYR A 367 5.41 2.24 -76.35
C TYR A 367 5.74 2.16 -74.85
N LEU A 368 6.97 1.81 -74.49
CA LEU A 368 7.44 1.80 -73.11
C LEU A 368 7.41 3.18 -72.46
N ALA A 369 7.91 4.20 -73.16
CA ALA A 369 7.89 5.57 -72.67
C ALA A 369 6.46 6.09 -72.46
N LEU A 370 5.53 5.76 -73.36
CA LEU A 370 4.12 6.14 -73.23
C LEU A 370 3.40 5.41 -72.09
N LEU A 371 3.76 4.15 -71.84
CA LEU A 371 3.20 3.36 -70.74
C LEU A 371 3.71 3.84 -69.39
N GLU A 372 5.01 4.13 -69.28
CA GLU A 372 5.63 4.71 -68.07
C GLU A 372 5.04 6.09 -67.73
N ALA A 373 4.73 6.90 -68.75
CA ALA A 373 4.04 8.19 -68.60
C ALA A 373 2.54 8.08 -68.25
N LYS A 374 2.01 6.87 -68.02
CA LYS A 374 0.57 6.57 -67.83
C LYS A 374 -0.34 7.14 -68.95
N ALA A 375 0.19 7.37 -70.15
CA ALA A 375 -0.52 8.01 -71.25
C ALA A 375 -1.44 7.04 -72.04
N LEU A 376 -1.54 5.76 -71.62
CA LEU A 376 -2.26 4.69 -72.30
C LEU A 376 -3.30 4.04 -71.36
N ASP A 377 -4.40 4.77 -71.11
CA ASP A 377 -5.48 4.37 -70.19
C ASP A 377 -6.52 3.40 -70.80
N SER A 378 -6.57 3.26 -72.14
CA SER A 378 -7.52 2.34 -72.80
C SER A 378 -6.84 1.04 -73.26
N ASN A 379 -7.45 -0.10 -72.88
CA ASN A 379 -7.06 -1.45 -73.35
C ASN A 379 -7.08 -1.59 -74.88
N GLU A 380 -7.92 -0.80 -75.56
CA GLU A 380 -8.07 -0.83 -77.01
C GLU A 380 -6.82 -0.27 -77.72
N HIS A 381 -6.23 0.80 -77.18
CA HIS A 381 -4.98 1.37 -77.71
C HIS A 381 -3.79 0.41 -77.52
N ARG A 382 -3.78 -0.34 -76.41
CA ARG A 382 -2.73 -1.34 -76.14
C ARG A 382 -2.80 -2.50 -77.14
N GLN A 383 -4.01 -3.02 -77.41
CA GLN A 383 -4.20 -4.10 -78.39
C GLN A 383 -3.83 -3.67 -79.81
N LEU A 384 -4.13 -2.43 -80.21
CA LEU A 384 -3.78 -1.89 -81.53
C LEU A 384 -2.26 -1.81 -81.73
N ILE A 385 -1.53 -1.32 -80.73
CA ILE A 385 -0.06 -1.22 -80.80
C ILE A 385 0.61 -2.61 -80.76
N LEU A 386 0.10 -3.53 -79.95
CA LEU A 386 0.63 -4.91 -79.90
C LEU A 386 0.43 -5.63 -81.24
N ASN A 387 -0.73 -5.48 -81.89
CA ASN A 387 -0.97 -6.04 -83.22
C ASN A 387 -0.05 -5.43 -84.28
N ALA A 388 0.25 -4.13 -84.21
CA ALA A 388 1.22 -3.49 -85.10
C ALA A 388 2.64 -4.04 -84.87
N LEU A 389 3.02 -4.30 -83.62
CA LEU A 389 4.36 -4.76 -83.24
C LEU A 389 4.64 -6.23 -83.59
N PHE A 390 3.63 -7.09 -83.48
CA PHE A 390 3.74 -8.53 -83.74
C PHE A 390 3.38 -8.95 -85.17
N ARG A 391 3.16 -8.00 -86.09
CA ARG A 391 2.88 -8.35 -87.49
C ARG A 391 4.08 -9.10 -88.13
N PRO A 392 3.85 -10.16 -88.92
CA PRO A 392 4.90 -10.81 -89.69
C PRO A 392 5.59 -9.80 -90.61
N ALA A 393 6.93 -9.86 -90.70
CA ALA A 393 7.68 -9.05 -91.65
C ALA A 393 7.25 -9.43 -93.07
N SER A 394 6.91 -8.44 -93.88
CA SER A 394 6.63 -8.66 -95.31
C SER A 394 7.96 -8.85 -96.03
N ASP A 395 8.42 -10.09 -96.14
CA ASP A 395 9.57 -10.40 -96.98
C ASP A 395 9.17 -10.23 -98.46
N GLY A 396 9.72 -9.20 -99.10
CA GLY A 396 9.52 -8.93 -100.53
C GLY A 396 10.09 -10.04 -101.43
N ILE A 397 10.85 -10.99 -100.89
CA ILE A 397 11.42 -12.10 -101.67
C ILE A 397 10.36 -13.09 -102.17
N VAL A 398 9.26 -13.29 -101.43
CA VAL A 398 8.29 -14.37 -101.75
C VAL A 398 7.23 -13.95 -102.78
N LYS A 399 7.05 -12.64 -103.04
CA LYS A 399 6.04 -12.16 -104.01
C LYS A 399 6.54 -12.03 -105.45
N ASP A 400 7.86 -11.90 -105.65
CA ASP A 400 8.45 -11.66 -106.97
C ASP A 400 8.84 -12.94 -107.74
N GLU A 401 8.53 -14.13 -107.22
CA GLU A 401 8.68 -15.41 -107.95
C GLU A 401 7.45 -15.75 -108.84
N ALA A 402 6.65 -14.77 -109.22
CA ALA A 402 5.82 -14.90 -110.41
C ALA A 402 6.72 -14.80 -111.65
N LEU A 403 7.43 -15.89 -111.96
CA LEU A 403 8.07 -16.08 -113.25
C LEU A 403 6.99 -15.90 -114.34
N PRO A 404 7.12 -14.94 -115.28
CA PRO A 404 6.29 -14.95 -116.47
C PRO A 404 6.70 -16.19 -117.27
N PHE A 405 5.72 -16.91 -117.85
CA PHE A 405 5.82 -18.20 -118.53
C PHE A 405 5.67 -19.44 -117.63
N SER A 406 4.41 -19.74 -117.32
CA SER A 406 3.97 -21.05 -116.84
C SER A 406 4.23 -22.11 -117.91
N VAL A 407 5.21 -22.99 -117.67
CA VAL A 407 5.44 -24.23 -118.44
C VAL A 407 4.22 -25.15 -118.48
N ALA A 408 3.25 -24.98 -117.58
CA ALA A 408 1.98 -25.70 -117.61
C ALA A 408 1.03 -25.23 -118.74
N GLU A 409 1.23 -24.02 -119.27
CA GLU A 409 0.40 -23.46 -120.37
C GLU A 409 0.89 -23.91 -121.76
N VAL A 410 2.18 -24.28 -121.89
CA VAL A 410 2.74 -24.82 -123.15
C VAL A 410 2.39 -26.30 -123.34
N LEU A 411 2.31 -27.08 -122.25
CA LEU A 411 1.92 -28.50 -122.29
C LEU A 411 0.43 -28.72 -122.56
N THR A 412 -0.42 -27.72 -122.32
CA THR A 412 -1.87 -27.80 -122.58
C THR A 412 -2.28 -27.29 -123.97
N ARG A 413 -1.37 -26.64 -124.72
CA ARG A 413 -1.63 -26.10 -126.07
C ARG A 413 -1.24 -27.03 -127.22
N SER A 414 -0.42 -28.06 -126.98
CA SER A 414 0.03 -29.02 -128.01
C SER A 414 -0.94 -30.21 -128.24
N GLY A 415 -2.13 -30.20 -127.63
CA GLY A 415 -3.11 -31.29 -127.69
C GLY A 415 -4.33 -31.07 -128.59
N LYS A 416 -4.31 -30.07 -129.49
CA LYS A 416 -5.37 -29.82 -130.48
C LYS A 416 -4.81 -29.20 -131.77
N SER A 417 -4.38 -30.05 -132.70
CA SER A 417 -4.71 -30.00 -134.14
C SER A 417 -4.11 -31.20 -134.85
#